data_AF-A0A2W6V6E6-F1
#
_entry.id   AF-A0A2W6V6E6-F1
#
_cell.length_a   1.000
_cell.length_b   1.000
_cell.length_c   1.000
_cell.angle_alpha   90.00
_cell.angle_beta   90.00
_cell.angle_gamma   90.00
#
_symmetry.space_group_name_H-M   'P 1'
#
loop_
_entity.id
_entity.type
_entity.pdbx_description
1 polymer ?
#
loop_
_entity_poly.entity_id
_entity_poly.type
_entity_poly.pdbx_seq_one_letter_code
_entity_poly.pdbx_strand_id
1 'polypeptide(L)'
;MLEAQYEQGGIAFRHEYAALQLPQIIGHYHPKSSLVWNRQKVRGRCFVHSDTLLVMPAFGSFTGGLEISDPAFQRLFTEPARMQVHLLYKNKLYKCP
;
A
#
# COMPACT_ATOMS: atom_id res chain seq x y z
N MET A 1 18.95 -7.06 13.73
CA MET A 1 18.25 -8.33 13.44
C MET A 1 16.79 -8.00 13.22
N LEU A 2 16.37 -7.83 11.97
CA LEU A 2 14.96 -7.66 11.61
C LEU A 2 14.70 -8.65 10.48
N GLU A 3 14.59 -9.92 10.85
CA GLU A 3 14.24 -11.00 9.93
C GLU A 3 12.83 -10.80 9.38
N ALA A 4 12.48 -11.48 8.28
CA ALA A 4 11.10 -11.53 7.85
C ALA A 4 10.29 -12.17 8.98
N GLN A 5 9.22 -11.52 9.43
CA GLN A 5 8.41 -12.07 10.52
C GLN A 5 7.76 -13.40 10.10
N TYR A 6 7.59 -13.60 8.79
CA TYR A 6 7.09 -14.83 8.18
C TYR A 6 7.40 -14.84 6.67
N GLU A 7 7.65 -16.02 6.10
CA GLU A 7 7.79 -16.22 4.65
C GLU A 7 6.95 -17.42 4.20
N GLN A 8 6.23 -17.26 3.10
CA GLN A 8 5.43 -18.35 2.52
C GLN A 8 5.33 -18.19 1.01
N GLY A 9 5.54 -19.28 0.27
CA GLY A 9 5.38 -19.29 -1.19
C GLY A 9 6.29 -18.30 -1.93
N GLY A 10 7.48 -18.00 -1.39
CA GLY A 10 8.41 -17.03 -1.97
C GLY A 10 8.03 -15.57 -1.73
N ILE A 11 7.10 -15.30 -0.80
CA ILE A 11 6.67 -13.95 -0.40
C ILE A 11 7.05 -13.70 1.05
N ALA A 12 7.68 -12.55 1.31
CA ALA A 12 8.00 -12.09 2.65
C ALA A 12 6.85 -11.27 3.26
N PHE A 13 6.45 -11.60 4.49
CA PHE A 13 5.45 -10.85 5.24
C PHE A 13 6.13 -10.06 6.35
N ARG A 14 5.95 -8.73 6.35
CA ARG A 14 6.65 -7.82 7.27
C ARG A 14 5.75 -6.71 7.75
N HIS A 15 6.12 -6.07 8.86
CA HIS A 15 5.46 -4.84 9.28
C HIS A 15 5.96 -3.62 8.48
N GLU A 16 7.27 -3.48 8.33
CA GLU A 16 7.95 -2.38 7.64
C GLU A 16 8.70 -2.86 6.39
N TYR A 17 8.98 -1.93 5.48
CA TYR A 17 9.73 -2.18 4.27
C TYR A 17 11.17 -2.64 4.58
N ALA A 18 11.64 -3.63 3.83
CA ALA A 18 13.05 -4.04 3.84
C ALA A 18 13.56 -4.22 2.41
N ALA A 19 14.83 -3.90 2.17
CA ALA A 19 15.48 -4.15 0.87
C ALA A 19 15.79 -5.66 0.74
N LEU A 20 14.82 -6.43 0.24
CA LEU A 20 14.90 -7.88 0.06
C LEU A 20 14.90 -8.26 -1.42
N GLN A 21 15.41 -9.46 -1.72
CA GLN A 21 15.37 -10.08 -3.05
C GLN A 21 14.01 -10.75 -3.34
N LEU A 22 13.14 -10.89 -2.33
CA LEU A 22 11.81 -11.49 -2.43
C LEU A 22 10.72 -10.41 -2.50
N PRO A 23 9.61 -10.64 -3.22
CA PRO A 23 8.41 -9.83 -3.09
C PRO A 23 7.93 -9.78 -1.65
N GLN A 24 7.39 -8.64 -1.22
CA GLN A 24 6.98 -8.45 0.17
C GLN A 24 5.60 -7.84 0.32
N ILE A 25 4.88 -8.29 1.35
CA ILE A 25 3.62 -7.71 1.82
C ILE A 25 3.91 -7.00 3.13
N ILE A 26 3.66 -5.69 3.18
CA ILE A 26 4.00 -4.83 4.31
C ILE A 26 2.80 -4.06 4.86
N GLY A 27 2.92 -3.63 6.11
CA GLY A 27 1.98 -2.75 6.79
C GLY A 27 2.58 -1.38 7.09
N HIS A 28 2.35 -0.88 8.31
CA HIS A 28 2.91 0.34 8.91
C HIS A 28 2.50 1.69 8.27
N TYR A 29 2.64 1.85 6.96
CA TYR A 29 2.50 3.15 6.28
C TYR A 29 1.05 3.63 6.11
N HIS A 30 0.08 2.72 6.22
CA HIS A 30 -1.35 3.01 6.18
C HIS A 30 -1.77 3.91 4.98
N PRO A 31 -1.53 3.45 3.74
CA PRO A 31 -1.68 4.27 2.56
C PRO A 31 -3.12 4.78 2.37
N LYS A 32 -3.20 6.07 2.04
CA LYS A 32 -4.41 6.77 1.66
C LYS A 32 -4.30 7.28 0.24
N SER A 33 -5.37 7.16 -0.51
CA SER A 33 -5.48 7.73 -1.84
C SER A 33 -6.80 8.47 -1.99
N SER A 34 -6.85 9.33 -3.01
CA SER A 34 -8.09 9.98 -3.41
C SER A 34 -8.38 9.71 -4.88
N LEU A 35 -9.64 9.41 -5.18
CA LEU A 35 -10.17 9.14 -6.51
C LEU A 35 -11.32 10.10 -6.78
N VAL A 36 -11.34 10.69 -7.98
CA VAL A 36 -12.51 11.44 -8.45
C VAL A 36 -13.43 10.48 -9.20
N TRP A 37 -14.62 10.25 -8.66
CA TRP A 37 -15.64 9.37 -9.23
C TRP A 37 -16.96 10.14 -9.35
N ASN A 38 -17.58 10.17 -10.54
CA ASN A 38 -18.84 10.88 -10.79
C ASN A 38 -18.88 12.30 -10.18
N ARG A 39 -17.82 13.10 -10.42
CA ARG A 39 -17.64 14.48 -9.89
C ARG A 39 -17.50 14.58 -8.35
N GLN A 40 -17.43 13.47 -7.64
CA GLN A 40 -17.17 13.42 -6.20
C GLN A 40 -15.74 12.94 -5.93
N LYS A 41 -15.02 13.65 -5.05
CA LYS A 41 -13.71 13.22 -4.58
C LYS A 41 -13.91 12.26 -3.40
N VAL A 42 -13.55 11.00 -3.60
CA VAL A 42 -13.54 9.97 -2.56
C VAL A 42 -12.12 9.85 -2.04
N ARG A 43 -11.94 9.94 -0.71
CA ARG A 43 -10.65 9.70 -0.06
C ARG A 43 -10.81 8.54 0.91
N GLY A 44 -9.82 7.67 0.96
CA GLY A 44 -9.90 6.49 1.82
C GLY A 44 -8.60 5.72 1.90
N ARG A 45 -8.65 4.66 2.71
CA ARG A 45 -7.60 3.66 2.79
C ARG A 45 -7.49 2.93 1.45
N CYS A 46 -6.30 2.55 1.05
CA CYS A 46 -6.10 1.83 -0.20
C CYS A 46 -5.10 0.68 -0.03
N PHE A 47 -5.13 -0.28 -0.95
CA PHE A 47 -3.97 -1.12 -1.22
C PHE A 47 -3.12 -0.43 -2.27
N VAL A 48 -1.80 -0.54 -2.15
CA VAL A 48 -0.88 -0.13 -3.20
C VAL A 48 0.07 -1.27 -3.49
N HIS A 49 0.27 -1.60 -4.76
CA HIS A 49 1.19 -2.66 -5.13
C HIS A 49 1.94 -2.43 -6.43
N SER A 50 3.03 -3.17 -6.55
CA SER A 50 3.82 -3.40 -7.76
C SER A 50 4.12 -4.89 -7.89
N ASP A 51 4.97 -5.26 -8.84
CA ASP A 51 5.42 -6.64 -9.05
C ASP A 51 6.19 -7.22 -7.84
N THR A 52 6.72 -6.36 -6.95
CA THR A 52 7.61 -6.77 -5.85
C THR A 52 7.18 -6.29 -4.45
N LEU A 53 6.15 -5.45 -4.36
CA LEU A 53 5.73 -4.86 -3.09
C LEU A 53 4.22 -4.69 -3.04
N LEU A 54 3.58 -5.13 -1.96
CA LEU A 54 2.19 -4.79 -1.60
C LEU A 54 2.18 -4.10 -0.25
N VAL A 55 1.61 -2.90 -0.18
CA VAL A 55 1.39 -2.15 1.06
C VAL A 55 -0.09 -2.23 1.44
N MET A 56 -0.36 -2.78 2.61
CA MET A 56 -1.71 -2.98 3.13
C MET A 56 -2.26 -1.70 3.81
N PRO A 57 -3.58 -1.43 3.69
CA PRO A 57 -4.23 -0.40 4.48
C PRO A 57 -4.23 -0.77 5.97
N ALA A 58 -4.39 0.24 6.83
CA ALA A 58 -4.68 -0.01 8.23
C ALA A 58 -6.04 -0.69 8.40
N PHE A 59 -6.13 -1.74 9.22
CA PHE A 59 -7.41 -2.36 9.56
C PHE A 59 -8.22 -1.54 10.57
N GLY A 60 -7.54 -0.85 11.51
CA GLY A 60 -8.17 -0.03 12.54
C GLY A 60 -8.73 1.30 12.04
N SER A 61 -9.63 1.90 12.84
CA SER A 61 -10.28 3.20 12.56
C SER A 61 -9.47 4.42 13.03
N PHE A 62 -8.52 4.23 13.95
CA PHE A 62 -7.81 5.33 14.64
C PHE A 62 -6.43 5.67 14.09
N THR A 63 -6.01 5.00 13.02
CA THR A 63 -4.71 5.27 12.43
C THR A 63 -4.82 6.44 11.47
N GLY A 64 -3.92 7.43 11.62
CA GLY A 64 -3.55 8.32 10.52
C GLY A 64 -3.15 7.51 9.27
N GLY A 65 -2.89 8.19 8.16
CA GLY A 65 -2.43 7.47 6.98
C GLY A 65 -1.61 8.38 6.09
N LEU A 66 -0.64 7.78 5.42
CA LEU A 66 0.25 8.48 4.51
C LEU A 66 -0.41 8.55 3.14
N GLU A 67 -0.47 9.75 2.54
CA GLU A 67 -1.00 9.87 1.20
C GLU A 67 -0.01 9.25 0.21
N ILE A 68 -0.50 8.51 -0.79
CA ILE A 68 0.38 7.82 -1.76
C ILE A 68 1.22 8.77 -2.61
N SER A 69 0.85 10.05 -2.69
CA SER A 69 1.63 11.10 -3.36
C SER A 69 2.78 11.63 -2.49
N ASP A 70 2.86 11.24 -1.22
CA ASP A 70 3.93 11.65 -0.33
C ASP A 70 5.27 11.05 -0.80
N PRO A 71 6.35 11.84 -0.94
CA PRO A 71 7.65 11.34 -1.35
C PRO A 71 8.19 10.21 -0.47
N ALA A 72 7.88 10.20 0.83
CA ALA A 72 8.28 9.12 1.73
C ALA A 72 7.61 7.80 1.36
N PHE A 73 6.35 7.85 0.90
CA PHE A 73 5.64 6.68 0.41
C PHE A 73 6.17 6.24 -0.97
N GLN A 74 6.38 7.18 -1.89
CA GLN A 74 6.86 6.87 -3.23
C GLN A 74 8.25 6.19 -3.22
N ARG A 75 9.13 6.55 -2.28
CA ARG A 75 10.46 5.93 -2.11
C ARG A 75 10.42 4.44 -1.76
N LEU A 76 9.27 3.89 -1.36
CA LEU A 76 9.10 2.46 -1.14
C LEU A 76 9.11 1.68 -2.46
N PHE A 77 8.81 2.34 -3.58
CA PHE A 77 8.71 1.72 -4.89
C PHE A 77 9.88 2.16 -5.78
N THR A 78 10.55 1.20 -6.41
CA THR A 78 11.63 1.49 -7.39
C THR A 78 11.10 2.22 -8.61
N GLU A 79 9.88 1.88 -9.05
CA GLU A 79 9.20 2.50 -10.18
C GLU A 79 7.81 3.02 -9.75
N PRO A 80 7.72 4.21 -9.12
CA PRO A 80 6.43 4.74 -8.63
C PRO A 80 5.35 4.87 -9.71
N ALA A 81 5.76 5.07 -10.97
CA ALA A 81 4.85 5.15 -12.11
C ALA A 81 4.13 3.82 -12.43
N ARG A 82 4.65 2.68 -11.94
CA ARG A 82 4.04 1.35 -12.11
C ARG A 82 3.18 0.92 -10.92
N MET A 83 3.03 1.78 -9.92
CA MET A 83 2.18 1.52 -8.76
C MET A 83 0.72 1.35 -9.20
N GLN A 84 0.10 0.26 -8.75
CA GLN A 84 -1.33 0.04 -8.86
C GLN A 84 -1.99 0.34 -7.52
N VAL A 85 -3.04 1.15 -7.54
CA VAL A 85 -3.73 1.62 -6.34
C VAL A 85 -5.16 1.12 -6.36
N HIS A 86 -5.60 0.53 -5.26
CA HIS A 86 -6.97 0.05 -5.07
C HIS A 86 -7.59 0.70 -3.83
N LEU A 87 -8.49 1.67 -4.03
CA LEU A 87 -9.19 2.39 -2.98
C LEU A 87 -10.30 1.51 -2.37
N LEU A 88 -10.35 1.45 -1.04
CA LEU A 88 -11.45 0.82 -0.30
C LEU A 88 -12.56 1.84 -0.09
N TYR A 89 -13.73 1.56 -0.65
CA TYR A 89 -14.91 2.40 -0.48
C TYR A 89 -16.19 1.55 -0.50
N LYS A 90 -17.12 1.81 0.43
CA LYS A 90 -18.41 1.08 0.54
C LYS A 90 -18.27 -0.46 0.40
N ASN A 91 -17.31 -1.04 1.13
CA ASN A 91 -16.98 -2.48 1.12
C ASN A 91 -16.62 -3.05 -0.27
N LYS A 92 -16.09 -2.21 -1.15
CA LYS A 92 -15.59 -2.59 -2.48
C LYS A 92 -14.19 -2.03 -2.72
N LEU A 93 -13.47 -2.66 -3.62
CA LEU A 93 -12.18 -2.18 -4.13
C LEU A 93 -12.39 -1.48 -5.47
N TYR A 94 -11.86 -0.26 -5.59
CA TYR A 94 -11.87 0.53 -6.80
C TYR A 94 -10.44 0.74 -7.28
N LYS A 95 -10.11 0.27 -8.49
CA LYS A 95 -8.82 0.57 -9.11
C LYS A 95 -8.76 2.06 -9.43
N CYS A 96 -7.75 2.75 -8.92
CA CYS A 96 -7.48 4.12 -9.31
C CYS A 96 -6.78 4.14 -10.68
N PRO A 97 -7.06 5.12 -11.54
CA PRO A 97 -6.37 5.33 -12.80
C PRO A 97 -4.92 5.76 -12.58
#